data_AF-A0A8T5HZL2-F1
#
_entry.id   AF-A0A8T5HZL2-F1
#
_cell.length_a   1.000
_cell.length_b   1.000
_cell.length_c   1.000
_cell.angle_alpha   90.00
_cell.angle_beta   90.00
_cell.angle_gamma   90.00
#
_symmetry.space_group_name_H-M   'P 1'
#
loop_
_entity.id
_entity.type
_entity.pdbx_description
1 polymer ?
#
loop_
_entity_poly.entity_id
_entity_poly.type
_entity_poly.pdbx_seq_one_letter_code
_entity_poly.pdbx_strand_id
1 'polypeptide(L)'
;MEQEDHQLLLPLVEEENICLPLPVNVVSRYWNVELPMTEAIESAKQYSDFNGSIIIEGIDLAERHGLSCKIIHSSLVELKKIIDSGIPPIVLLPGIPEITQHASVITGYSEEE
;
A
#
# COMPACT_ATOMS: atom_id res chain seq x y z
N MET A 1 -1.10 -32.73 3.71
CA MET A 1 -2.01 -31.59 3.90
C MET A 1 -1.14 -30.38 3.62
N GLU A 2 -1.19 -29.87 2.40
CA GLU A 2 -0.51 -28.63 2.04
C GLU A 2 -1.25 -27.53 2.78
N GLN A 3 -0.55 -26.82 3.65
CA GLN A 3 -1.05 -25.62 4.28
C GLN A 3 -1.26 -24.65 3.12
N GLU A 4 -2.51 -24.32 2.79
CA GLU A 4 -2.79 -23.23 1.85
C GLU A 4 -2.25 -21.97 2.52
N ASP A 5 -0.99 -21.63 2.22
CA ASP A 5 -0.38 -20.41 2.72
C ASP A 5 -1.04 -19.26 1.98
N HIS A 6 -2.13 -18.73 2.56
CA HIS A 6 -2.78 -17.48 2.16
C HIS A 6 -1.89 -16.27 2.47
N GLN A 7 -0.62 -16.33 2.07
CA GLN A 7 0.41 -15.35 2.34
C GLN A 7 1.13 -14.92 1.06
N LEU A 8 1.28 -13.61 0.93
CA LEU A 8 2.03 -12.93 -0.10
C LEU A 8 3.40 -12.57 0.47
N LEU A 9 4.45 -13.01 -0.21
CA LEU A 9 5.82 -12.65 0.12
C LEU A 9 6.12 -11.26 -0.45
N LEU A 10 6.14 -10.26 0.43
CA LEU A 10 6.46 -8.89 0.06
C LEU A 10 7.95 -8.59 0.23
N PRO A 11 8.53 -7.74 -0.63
CA PRO A 11 9.89 -7.28 -0.46
C PRO A 11 10.02 -6.39 0.78
N LEU A 12 11.17 -6.47 1.44
CA LEU A 12 11.55 -5.52 2.49
C LEU A 12 11.98 -4.21 1.82
N VAL A 13 11.38 -3.10 2.26
CA VAL A 13 11.63 -1.75 1.75
C VAL A 13 11.77 -0.83 2.95
N GLU A 14 12.80 0.02 2.94
CA GLU A 14 13.06 1.01 3.99
C GLU A 14 12.95 2.44 3.46
N GLU A 15 12.95 2.61 2.13
CA GLU A 15 12.86 3.92 1.51
C GLU A 15 11.41 4.43 1.49
N GLU A 16 11.18 5.54 2.19
CA GLU A 16 9.90 6.25 2.18
C GLU A 16 10.06 7.75 1.97
N ASN A 17 8.97 8.36 1.53
CA ASN A 17 8.79 9.80 1.44
C ASN A 17 7.31 10.13 1.70
N ILE A 18 6.99 11.36 2.09
CA ILE A 18 5.58 11.77 2.28
C ILE A 18 4.72 11.53 1.02
N CYS A 19 5.29 11.68 -0.18
CA CYS A 19 4.63 11.42 -1.46
C CYS A 19 4.94 10.02 -2.03
N LEU A 20 5.76 9.22 -1.36
CA LEU A 20 5.96 7.80 -1.65
C LEU A 20 5.92 7.01 -0.33
N PRO A 21 4.71 6.79 0.23
CA PRO A 21 4.57 6.10 1.50
C PRO A 21 4.99 4.64 1.38
N LEU A 22 5.49 4.08 2.49
CA LEU A 22 6.00 2.70 2.55
C LEU A 22 5.02 1.66 1.94
N PRO A 23 3.70 1.67 2.24
CA PRO A 23 2.76 0.71 1.66
C PRO A 23 2.72 0.74 0.13
N VAL A 24 2.81 1.92 -0.47
CA VAL A 24 2.80 2.07 -1.94
C VAL A 24 4.12 1.56 -2.52
N ASN A 25 5.25 1.90 -1.90
CA ASN A 25 6.56 1.47 -2.37
C ASN A 25 6.70 -0.05 -2.30
N VAL A 26 6.30 -0.68 -1.19
CA VAL A 26 6.30 -2.15 -1.01
C VAL A 26 5.45 -2.84 -2.08
N VAL A 27 4.22 -2.39 -2.32
CA VAL A 27 3.34 -2.98 -3.34
C VAL A 27 3.90 -2.78 -4.75
N SER A 28 4.51 -1.63 -5.03
CA SER A 28 5.13 -1.38 -6.34
C SER A 28 6.31 -2.32 -6.57
N ARG A 29 7.16 -2.49 -5.56
CA ARG A 29 8.29 -3.43 -5.59
C ARG A 29 7.84 -4.88 -5.71
N TYR A 30 6.71 -5.27 -5.10
CA TYR A 30 6.12 -6.60 -5.28
C TYR A 30 5.78 -6.88 -6.75
N TRP A 31 5.32 -5.87 -7.50
CA TRP A 31 5.08 -5.95 -8.94
C TRP A 31 6.32 -5.68 -9.80
N ASN A 32 7.51 -5.65 -9.19
CA ASN A 32 8.79 -5.36 -9.85
C ASN A 32 8.80 -3.98 -10.56
N VAL A 33 8.11 -3.00 -9.98
CA VAL A 33 8.11 -1.60 -10.40
C VAL A 33 8.90 -0.78 -9.38
N GLU A 34 10.00 -0.17 -9.82
CA GLU A 34 10.78 0.75 -9.00
C GLU A 34 10.26 2.18 -9.20
N LEU A 35 9.74 2.79 -8.14
CA LEU A 35 9.27 4.17 -8.20
C LEU A 35 10.42 5.15 -7.92
N PRO A 36 10.58 6.21 -8.71
CA PRO A 36 11.68 7.15 -8.57
C PRO A 36 11.48 8.05 -7.35
N MET A 37 12.35 7.89 -6.34
CA MET A 37 12.34 8.70 -5.12
C MET A 37 12.54 10.20 -5.42
N THR A 38 13.26 10.54 -6.49
CA THR A 38 13.47 11.93 -6.91
C THR A 38 12.17 12.64 -7.26
N GLU A 39 11.21 11.95 -7.90
CA GLU A 39 9.90 12.52 -8.20
C GLU A 39 9.07 12.71 -6.93
N ALA A 40 9.10 11.72 -6.02
CA ALA A 40 8.42 11.82 -4.74
C ALA A 40 8.93 13.01 -3.91
N ILE A 41 10.25 13.21 -3.85
CA ILE A 41 10.88 14.35 -3.17
C ILE A 41 10.48 15.68 -3.82
N GLU A 42 10.34 15.74 -5.15
CA GLU A 42 9.91 16.95 -5.84
C GLU A 42 8.44 17.29 -5.53
N SER A 43 7.55 16.30 -5.62
CA SER A 43 6.13 16.46 -5.24
C SER A 43 5.97 16.88 -3.78
N ALA A 44 6.79 16.32 -2.89
CA ALA A 44 6.77 16.63 -1.46
C ALA A 44 6.98 18.12 -1.15
N LYS A 45 7.68 18.87 -2.01
CA LYS A 45 7.89 20.32 -1.83
C LYS A 45 6.59 21.11 -1.83
N GLN A 46 5.53 20.60 -2.45
CA GLN A 46 4.21 21.23 -2.47
C GLN A 46 3.48 21.12 -1.11
N TYR A 47 4.01 20.29 -0.21
CA TYR A 47 3.38 19.93 1.07
C TYR A 47 4.29 20.24 2.27
N SER A 48 5.09 21.30 2.20
CA SER A 48 6.11 21.64 3.20
C SER A 48 5.62 21.74 4.64
N ASP A 49 4.33 22.03 4.84
CA ASP A 49 3.70 22.20 6.15
C ASP A 49 2.83 21.01 6.57
N PHE A 50 2.82 19.92 5.80
CA PHE A 50 2.00 18.74 6.07
C PHE A 50 2.79 17.64 6.79
N ASN A 51 2.34 17.29 7.99
CA ASN A 51 2.92 16.20 8.77
C ASN A 51 2.13 14.91 8.54
N GLY A 52 2.43 14.21 7.45
CA GLY A 52 1.83 12.92 7.15
C GLY A 52 2.19 12.38 5.76
N SER A 53 1.94 11.08 5.57
CA SER A 53 1.98 10.47 4.25
C SER A 53 0.77 10.87 3.42
N ILE A 54 1.00 11.20 2.16
CA ILE A 54 -0.02 11.58 1.18
C ILE A 54 -0.16 10.41 0.21
N ILE A 55 -1.02 9.45 0.57
CA ILE A 55 -1.18 8.20 -0.18
C ILE A 55 -1.59 8.43 -1.62
N ILE A 56 -2.42 9.45 -1.89
CA ILE A 56 -2.88 9.72 -3.26
C ILE A 56 -1.72 10.14 -4.18
N GLU A 57 -0.70 10.82 -3.67
CA GLU A 57 0.51 11.16 -4.45
C GLU A 57 1.33 9.92 -4.77
N GLY A 58 1.44 8.99 -3.80
CA GLY A 58 2.08 7.70 -4.04
C GLY A 58 1.34 6.87 -5.09
N ILE A 59 0.01 6.85 -5.02
CA ILE A 59 -0.84 6.17 -6.01
C ILE A 59 -0.67 6.79 -7.39
N ASP A 60 -0.71 8.12 -7.51
CA ASP A 60 -0.49 8.81 -8.79
C ASP A 60 0.89 8.46 -9.37
N LEU A 61 1.94 8.50 -8.54
CA LEU A 61 3.29 8.10 -8.96
C LEU A 61 3.32 6.65 -9.46
N ALA A 62 2.66 5.72 -8.76
CA ALA A 62 2.54 4.33 -9.16
C ALA A 62 1.81 4.16 -10.50
N GLU A 63 0.70 4.88 -10.70
CA GLU A 63 -0.08 4.81 -11.94
C GLU A 63 0.67 5.37 -13.14
N ARG A 64 1.42 6.47 -12.95
CA ARG A 64 2.32 7.02 -13.98
C ARG A 64 3.43 6.05 -14.39
N HIS A 65 3.74 5.07 -13.54
CA HIS A 65 4.75 4.02 -13.77
C HIS A 65 4.13 2.67 -14.18
N GLY A 66 2.88 2.66 -14.64
CA GLY A 66 2.27 1.50 -15.29
C GLY A 66 1.52 0.56 -14.36
N LEU A 67 1.34 0.94 -13.10
CA LEU A 67 0.40 0.26 -12.20
C LEU A 67 -1.02 0.82 -12.39
N SER A 68 -2.02 0.11 -11.89
CA SER A 68 -3.39 0.59 -11.84
C SER A 68 -3.92 0.40 -10.43
N CYS A 69 -4.51 1.45 -9.88
CA CYS A 69 -5.11 1.40 -8.55
C CYS A 69 -6.63 1.29 -8.65
N LYS A 70 -7.22 0.55 -7.72
CA LYS A 70 -8.68 0.53 -7.53
C LYS A 70 -8.99 0.67 -6.05
N ILE A 71 -9.68 1.75 -5.71
CA ILE A 71 -10.18 1.99 -4.35
C ILE A 71 -11.55 1.32 -4.24
N ILE A 72 -11.68 0.39 -3.29
CA ILE A 72 -12.92 -0.35 -3.05
C ILE A 72 -13.29 -0.31 -1.57
N HIS A 73 -14.58 -0.35 -1.29
CA HIS A 73 -15.10 -0.69 0.03
C HIS A 73 -15.43 -2.18 0.02
N SER A 74 -14.77 -2.96 0.86
CA SER A 74 -14.85 -4.42 0.86
C SER A 74 -15.11 -5.00 2.23
N SER A 75 -15.76 -6.16 2.26
CA SER A 75 -15.84 -7.04 3.43
C SER A 75 -14.56 -7.86 3.62
N LEU A 76 -14.41 -8.53 4.77
CA LEU A 76 -13.29 -9.46 5.03
C LEU A 76 -13.26 -10.60 4.01
N VAL A 77 -14.42 -11.14 3.62
CA VAL A 77 -14.50 -12.23 2.63
C VAL A 77 -13.95 -11.79 1.27
N GLU A 78 -14.20 -10.55 0.87
CA GLU A 78 -13.65 -10.00 -0.37
C GLU A 78 -12.15 -9.69 -0.25
N LEU A 79 -11.70 -9.21 0.91
CA LEU A 79 -10.28 -8.99 1.19
C LEU A 79 -9.48 -10.29 1.06
N LYS A 80 -9.97 -11.40 1.63
CA LYS A 80 -9.36 -12.72 1.49
C LYS A 80 -9.21 -13.14 0.03
N LYS A 81 -10.28 -12.99 -0.77
CA LYS A 81 -10.25 -13.29 -2.21
C LYS A 81 -9.23 -12.45 -2.98
N ILE A 82 -9.00 -11.20 -2.57
CA ILE A 82 -7.99 -10.33 -3.19
C ILE A 82 -6.60 -10.86 -2.89
N ILE A 83 -6.34 -11.24 -1.63
CA ILE A 83 -5.07 -11.86 -1.22
C ILE A 83 -4.84 -13.17 -2.00
N ASP A 84 -5.85 -14.04 -2.07
CA ASP A 84 -5.79 -15.31 -2.82
C ASP A 84 -5.54 -15.10 -4.32
N SER A 85 -5.94 -13.95 -4.87
CA SER A 85 -5.66 -13.58 -6.26
C SER A 85 -4.23 -13.09 -6.50
N GLY A 86 -3.39 -13.05 -5.46
CA GLY A 86 -2.01 -12.60 -5.54
C GLY A 86 -1.84 -11.08 -5.49
N ILE A 87 -2.89 -10.34 -5.13
CA ILE A 87 -2.87 -8.87 -5.09
C ILE A 87 -2.71 -8.43 -3.62
N PRO A 88 -1.61 -7.75 -3.24
CA PRO A 88 -1.44 -7.25 -1.88
C PRO A 88 -2.27 -5.97 -1.67
N PRO A 89 -3.34 -6.01 -0.85
CA PRO A 89 -4.18 -4.85 -0.65
C PRO A 89 -3.54 -3.87 0.36
N ILE A 90 -3.65 -2.58 0.06
CA ILE A 90 -3.39 -1.51 1.02
C ILE A 90 -4.72 -1.21 1.74
N VAL A 91 -4.77 -1.47 3.04
CA VAL A 91 -5.94 -1.22 3.87
C VAL A 91 -5.73 0.07 4.65
N LEU A 92 -6.66 1.01 4.46
CA LEU A 92 -6.76 2.22 5.25
C LEU A 92 -7.68 1.93 6.44
N LEU A 93 -7.11 1.89 7.65
CA LEU A 93 -7.92 1.69 8.84
C LEU A 93 -8.72 2.97 9.13
N PRO A 94 -10.04 2.86 9.37
CA PRO A 94 -10.86 4.02 9.64
C PRO A 94 -10.33 4.77 10.86
N GLY A 95 -10.02 6.05 10.67
CA GLY A 95 -9.51 6.89 11.74
C GLY A 95 -10.53 7.03 12.86
N ILE A 96 -10.10 6.79 14.10
CA ILE A 96 -10.79 7.31 15.27
C ILE A 96 -10.48 8.82 15.31
N PRO A 97 -11.47 9.69 15.59
CA PRO A 97 -11.22 11.14 15.70
C PRO A 97 -10.00 11.42 16.59
N GLU A 98 -9.12 12.32 16.12
CA GLU A 98 -7.87 12.70 16.81
C GLU A 98 -6.77 11.62 16.84
N ILE A 99 -6.95 10.48 16.17
CA ILE A 99 -5.92 9.44 16.00
C ILE A 99 -5.38 9.46 14.57
N THR A 100 -4.05 9.38 14.44
CA THR A 100 -3.36 9.23 13.16
C THR A 100 -3.91 8.05 12.37
N GLN A 101 -4.26 8.28 11.12
CA GLN A 101 -4.68 7.21 10.23
C GLN A 101 -3.48 6.36 9.81
N HIS A 102 -3.65 5.05 9.85
CA HIS A 102 -2.61 4.10 9.44
C HIS A 102 -3.04 3.39 8.17
N ALA A 103 -2.09 3.26 7.25
CA ALA A 103 -2.21 2.45 6.05
C ALA A 103 -1.28 1.25 6.17
N SER A 104 -1.85 0.06 6.00
CA SER A 104 -1.13 -1.20 6.16
C SER A 104 -1.26 -2.03 4.90
N VAL A 105 -0.19 -2.73 4.51
CA VAL A 105 -0.27 -3.77 3.49
C VAL A 105 -0.59 -5.08 4.19
N ILE A 106 -1.67 -5.74 3.77
CA ILE A 106 -2.03 -7.04 4.33
C ILE A 106 -1.35 -8.12 3.49
N THR A 107 -0.49 -8.90 4.14
CA THR A 107 0.26 -9.97 3.47
C THR A 107 -0.50 -11.27 3.43
N GLY A 108 -1.40 -11.52 4.37
CA GLY A 108 -2.12 -12.77 4.44
C GLY A 108 -3.16 -12.81 5.54
N TYR A 109 -3.78 -13.97 5.71
CA TYR A 109 -4.78 -14.23 6.75
C TYR A 109 -4.68 -15.65 7.30
N SER A 110 -5.28 -15.88 8.46
CA SER A 110 -5.49 -17.22 9.01
C SER A 110 -6.96 -17.65 8.78
N GLU A 111 -7.22 -18.96 8.69
CA GLU A 111 -8.59 -19.47 8.54
C GLU A 111 -9.49 -19.22 9.76
N GLU A 112 -8.88 -18.89 10.90
CA GLU A 112 -9.58 -18.62 12.16
C GLU A 112 -10.09 -17.16 12.28
N GLU A 113 -9.57 -16.24 11.46
CA GLU A 113 -9.97 -14.82 11.38
C GLU A 113 -10.84 -14.52 10.16
#